data_AF-A0A0T5X9J1-F1
#
_entry.id   AF-A0A0T5X9J1-F1
#
_cell.length_a   1.000
_cell.length_b   1.000
_cell.length_c   1.000
_cell.angle_alpha   90.00
_cell.angle_beta   90.00
_cell.angle_gamma   90.00
#
_symmetry.space_group_name_H-M   'P 1'
#
loop_
_entity.id
_entity.type
_entity.pdbx_description
1 polymer ?
#
loop_
_entity_poly.entity_id
_entity_poly.type
_entity_poly.pdbx_seq_one_letter_code
_entity_poly.pdbx_strand_id
1 'polypeptide(L)'
;MEGRPLKAQDTLSTGPLKPLTWQTADFQCPEHLRPDRSEDSPLRVVLGPQDDAFTEKGIKTFLESEYTITNEADRMGYRLEGETIEHKSGADIISDAIPLGAIQVPGHGKPICMLADRQTTGGYAKIAVLCTPDIANLAQRMPGQKVRFKSITLEESIAVVKVGREQIDELLRLRASYRTRKVFPGEGTVRKEAYRMRLKIQEVTYDVTVEEVD
;
A
#
# COMPACT_ATOMS: atom_id res chain seq x y z
N MET A 1 -17.96 -1.24 9.50
CA MET A 1 -18.67 -1.97 10.57
C MET A 1 -19.94 -2.54 9.96
N GLU A 2 -20.28 -3.82 10.20
CA GLU A 2 -21.48 -4.44 9.58
C GLU A 2 -21.53 -4.30 8.03
N GLY A 3 -20.37 -4.37 7.37
CA GLY A 3 -20.28 -4.22 5.91
C GLY A 3 -20.41 -2.80 5.36
N ARG A 4 -20.61 -1.77 6.19
CA ARG A 4 -20.66 -0.35 5.76
C ARG A 4 -19.42 0.46 6.18
N PRO A 5 -19.16 1.61 5.52
CA PRO A 5 -18.24 2.62 6.03
C PRO A 5 -18.58 3.07 7.45
N LEU A 6 -17.56 3.50 8.19
CA LEU A 6 -17.73 4.04 9.53
C LEU A 6 -18.52 5.36 9.48
N LYS A 7 -19.32 5.59 10.51
CA LYS A 7 -20.08 6.81 10.74
C LYS A 7 -19.71 7.40 12.09
N ALA A 8 -20.01 8.68 12.27
CA ALA A 8 -19.87 9.33 13.57
C ALA A 8 -20.62 8.52 14.64
N GLN A 9 -20.02 8.44 15.84
CA GLN A 9 -20.53 7.67 17.00
C GLN A 9 -20.41 6.14 16.89
N ASP A 10 -19.91 5.58 15.78
CA ASP A 10 -19.54 4.17 15.75
C ASP A 10 -18.42 3.90 16.80
N THR A 11 -18.57 2.82 17.58
CA THR A 11 -17.58 2.40 18.58
C THR A 11 -16.94 1.08 18.13
N LEU A 12 -15.60 1.04 18.11
CA LEU A 12 -14.83 -0.14 17.71
C LEU A 12 -14.12 -0.72 18.94
N SER A 13 -14.34 -2.01 19.19
CA SER A 13 -13.57 -2.75 20.19
C SER A 13 -12.17 -3.04 19.65
N THR A 14 -11.14 -2.62 20.39
CA THR A 14 -9.73 -2.86 20.05
C THR A 14 -9.24 -4.25 20.46
N GLY A 15 -10.07 -5.02 21.17
CA GLY A 15 -9.69 -6.27 21.81
C GLY A 15 -8.73 -6.06 22.99
N PRO A 16 -8.32 -7.14 23.68
CA PRO A 16 -7.36 -7.06 24.76
C PRO A 16 -5.98 -6.67 24.22
N LEU A 17 -5.31 -5.73 24.91
CA LEU A 17 -3.94 -5.36 24.59
C LEU A 17 -3.00 -6.55 24.88
N LYS A 18 -2.10 -6.85 23.94
CA LYS A 18 -1.04 -7.82 24.19
C LYS A 18 -0.07 -7.28 25.26
N PRO A 19 0.52 -8.14 26.10
CA PRO A 19 1.55 -7.70 27.05
C PRO A 19 2.64 -6.89 26.34
N LEU A 20 3.11 -5.84 27.02
CA LEU A 20 4.20 -4.96 26.54
C LEU A 20 3.84 -4.12 25.30
N THR A 21 2.56 -3.98 24.93
CA THR A 21 2.16 -3.12 23.80
C THR A 21 2.51 -1.65 24.04
N TRP A 22 2.41 -1.17 25.29
CA TRP A 22 2.82 0.18 25.68
C TRP A 22 4.32 0.43 25.53
N GLN A 23 5.15 -0.62 25.50
CA GLN A 23 6.60 -0.50 25.28
C GLN A 23 6.98 -0.17 23.83
N THR A 24 6.00 -0.13 22.92
CA THR A 24 6.19 0.38 21.55
C THR A 24 5.50 1.71 21.29
N ALA A 25 5.07 2.43 22.34
CA ALA A 25 4.27 3.66 22.19
C ALA A 25 4.93 4.70 21.27
N ASP A 26 6.27 4.72 21.19
CA ASP A 26 7.05 5.67 20.39
C ASP A 26 7.80 5.02 19.21
N PHE A 27 7.49 3.76 18.89
CA PHE A 27 8.13 3.11 17.76
C PHE A 27 7.62 3.74 16.45
N GLN A 28 8.55 4.36 15.72
CA GLN A 28 8.29 4.89 14.39
C GLN A 28 9.01 4.05 13.35
N CYS A 29 8.38 3.89 12.18
CA CYS A 29 9.04 3.25 11.03
C CYS A 29 10.28 4.08 10.63
N PRO A 30 11.50 3.51 10.66
CA PRO A 30 12.71 4.18 10.20
C PRO A 30 12.57 4.65 8.75
N GLU A 31 13.16 5.80 8.42
CA GLU A 31 13.00 6.43 7.11
C GLU A 31 13.37 5.51 5.94
N HIS A 32 14.48 4.78 6.04
CA HIS A 32 14.93 3.84 5.00
C HIS A 32 14.02 2.60 4.81
N LEU A 33 13.11 2.34 5.74
CA LEU A 33 12.10 1.27 5.65
C LEU A 33 10.72 1.80 5.26
N ARG A 34 10.56 3.12 5.09
CA ARG A 34 9.31 3.68 4.57
C ARG A 34 9.23 3.40 3.07
N PRO A 35 8.06 2.98 2.56
CA PRO A 35 7.90 2.75 1.14
C PRO A 35 8.07 4.07 0.37
N ASP A 36 8.88 4.05 -0.68
CA ASP A 36 8.93 5.15 -1.65
C ASP A 36 7.64 5.18 -2.46
N ARG A 37 6.97 6.33 -2.43
CA ARG A 37 5.70 6.59 -3.11
C ARG A 37 5.80 7.78 -4.06
N SER A 38 7.00 8.04 -4.58
CA SER A 38 7.24 9.08 -5.59
C SER A 38 6.21 8.99 -6.73
N GLU A 39 5.53 10.10 -6.98
CA GLU A 39 4.50 10.21 -8.03
C GLU A 39 5.09 10.09 -9.43
N ASP A 40 6.36 10.51 -9.58
CA ASP A 40 7.09 10.54 -10.85
C ASP A 40 7.54 9.15 -11.33
N SER A 41 7.61 8.19 -10.41
CA SER A 41 8.05 6.83 -10.73
C SER A 41 6.98 6.06 -11.50
N PRO A 42 7.35 5.42 -12.64
CA PRO A 42 6.42 4.58 -13.38
C PRO A 42 6.03 3.33 -12.58
N LEU A 43 4.78 2.91 -12.71
CA LEU A 43 4.27 1.69 -12.11
C LEU A 43 4.80 0.50 -12.91
N ARG A 44 5.44 -0.46 -12.25
CA ARG A 44 5.98 -1.63 -12.95
C ARG A 44 4.86 -2.63 -13.22
N VAL A 45 4.89 -3.21 -14.41
CA VAL A 45 3.91 -4.18 -14.88
C VAL A 45 4.58 -5.36 -15.55
N VAL A 46 3.98 -6.54 -15.45
CA VAL A 46 4.31 -7.70 -16.28
C VAL A 46 3.26 -7.76 -17.38
N LEU A 47 3.68 -7.80 -18.65
CA LEU A 47 2.75 -7.90 -19.77
C LEU A 47 1.96 -9.22 -19.74
N GLY A 48 0.75 -9.19 -20.28
CA GLY A 48 -0.17 -10.31 -20.29
C GLY A 48 -1.15 -10.32 -19.11
N PRO A 49 -2.03 -11.32 -19.03
CA PRO A 49 -1.97 -12.59 -19.76
C PRO A 49 -2.55 -12.58 -21.19
N GLN A 50 -3.10 -11.47 -21.68
CA GLN A 50 -3.64 -11.35 -23.05
C GLN A 50 -3.01 -10.17 -23.81
N ASP A 51 -1.71 -9.93 -23.63
CA ASP A 51 -0.96 -8.93 -24.39
C ASP A 51 -0.92 -9.25 -25.90
N ASP A 52 -1.06 -10.52 -26.26
CA ASP A 52 -1.22 -10.99 -27.64
C ASP A 52 -2.49 -10.46 -28.33
N ALA A 53 -3.52 -10.05 -27.58
CA ALA A 53 -4.73 -9.41 -28.10
C ALA A 53 -4.52 -7.97 -28.57
N PHE A 54 -3.36 -7.36 -28.28
CA PHE A 54 -3.02 -5.98 -28.60
C PHE A 54 -2.02 -5.88 -29.74
N THR A 55 -2.10 -4.80 -30.53
CA THR A 55 -1.11 -4.55 -31.58
C THR A 55 0.23 -4.13 -30.96
N GLU A 56 1.33 -4.27 -31.70
CA GLU A 56 2.64 -3.76 -31.24
C GLU A 56 2.57 -2.26 -30.92
N LYS A 57 1.82 -1.50 -31.72
CA LYS A 57 1.54 -0.09 -31.47
C LYS A 57 0.74 0.12 -30.18
N GLY A 58 -0.27 -0.71 -29.91
CA GLY A 58 -1.04 -0.67 -28.67
C GLY A 58 -0.19 -0.92 -27.43
N ILE A 59 0.67 -1.94 -27.45
CA ILE A 59 1.63 -2.19 -26.37
C ILE A 59 2.58 -1.00 -26.19
N LYS A 60 3.09 -0.44 -27.29
CA LYS A 60 3.97 0.74 -27.26
C LYS A 60 3.26 1.95 -26.64
N THR A 61 2.05 2.27 -27.09
CA THR A 61 1.21 3.34 -26.51
C THR A 61 1.00 3.12 -25.01
N PHE A 62 0.66 1.91 -24.59
CA PHE A 62 0.48 1.59 -23.17
C PHE A 62 1.71 1.89 -22.31
N LEU A 63 2.92 1.60 -22.82
CA LEU A 63 4.17 1.77 -22.07
C LEU A 63 4.79 3.16 -22.19
N GLU A 64 4.55 3.88 -23.28
CA GLU A 64 5.19 5.18 -23.54
C GLU A 64 4.29 6.38 -23.22
N SER A 65 2.97 6.19 -23.19
CA SER A 65 2.03 7.26 -22.88
C SER A 65 1.89 7.52 -21.38
N GLU A 66 1.44 8.73 -21.06
CA GLU A 66 1.01 9.10 -19.73
C GLU A 66 -0.51 9.05 -19.66
N TYR A 67 -1.03 8.54 -18.55
CA TYR A 67 -2.46 8.43 -18.30
C TYR A 67 -2.88 9.21 -17.06
N THR A 68 -4.06 9.82 -17.08
CA THR A 68 -4.64 10.58 -15.98
C THR A 68 -5.67 9.74 -15.25
N ILE A 69 -5.58 9.67 -13.93
CA ILE A 69 -6.57 8.99 -13.09
C ILE A 69 -7.88 9.79 -13.13
N THR A 70 -8.99 9.15 -13.48
CA THR A 70 -10.29 9.83 -13.56
C THR A 70 -10.96 9.97 -12.19
N ASN A 71 -12.04 10.75 -12.15
CA ASN A 71 -12.90 10.88 -10.97
C ASN A 71 -13.73 9.61 -10.67
N GLU A 72 -13.69 8.62 -11.55
CA GLU A 72 -14.37 7.33 -11.37
C GLU A 72 -13.46 6.27 -10.71
N ALA A 73 -12.33 6.70 -10.15
CA ALA A 73 -11.42 5.83 -9.42
C ALA A 73 -11.98 5.47 -8.03
N ASP A 74 -12.09 4.17 -7.75
CA ASP A 74 -12.58 3.64 -6.47
C ASP A 74 -11.85 2.35 -6.05
N ARG A 75 -12.42 1.60 -5.09
CA ARG A 75 -11.84 0.33 -4.62
C ARG A 75 -12.02 -0.83 -5.60
N MET A 76 -12.91 -0.72 -6.58
CA MET A 76 -13.07 -1.71 -7.65
C MET A 76 -11.97 -1.55 -8.69
N GLY A 77 -11.67 -0.32 -9.10
CA GLY A 77 -10.58 -0.05 -10.03
C GLY A 77 -10.35 1.43 -10.33
N TYR A 78 -9.19 1.71 -10.89
CA TYR A 78 -8.80 3.03 -11.37
C TYR A 78 -8.97 3.08 -12.88
N ARG A 79 -9.96 3.86 -13.32
CA ARG A 79 -10.12 4.21 -14.73
C ARG A 79 -9.14 5.30 -15.09
N LEU A 80 -8.50 5.17 -16.24
CA LEU A 80 -7.43 6.05 -16.68
C LEU A 80 -7.76 6.64 -18.04
N GLU A 81 -7.57 7.95 -18.21
CA GLU A 81 -7.72 8.64 -19.49
C GLU A 81 -6.36 8.94 -20.11
N GLY A 82 -6.25 8.86 -21.44
CA GLY A 82 -4.99 9.04 -22.15
C GLY A 82 -5.07 8.58 -23.60
N GLU A 83 -3.95 8.18 -24.20
CA GLU A 83 -3.96 7.64 -25.56
C GLU A 83 -4.73 6.31 -25.65
N THR A 84 -5.39 6.10 -26.79
CA THR A 84 -6.17 4.88 -27.06
C THR A 84 -5.25 3.72 -27.39
N ILE A 85 -5.30 2.67 -26.58
CA ILE A 85 -4.58 1.42 -26.78
C ILE A 85 -5.30 0.58 -27.82
N GLU A 86 -4.58 0.14 -28.85
CA GLU A 86 -5.12 -0.56 -30.01
C GLU A 86 -5.11 -2.09 -29.84
N HIS A 87 -6.28 -2.71 -30.09
CA HIS A 87 -6.45 -4.17 -30.13
C HIS A 87 -6.23 -4.73 -31.54
N LYS A 88 -5.82 -6.00 -31.65
CA LYS A 88 -5.71 -6.70 -32.94
C LYS A 88 -7.07 -7.13 -33.51
N SER A 89 -7.91 -7.72 -32.66
CA SER A 89 -9.14 -8.42 -33.08
C SER A 89 -10.36 -8.09 -32.21
N GLY A 90 -10.23 -7.07 -31.36
CA GLY A 90 -11.28 -6.63 -30.42
C GLY A 90 -10.84 -6.70 -28.96
N ALA A 91 -11.65 -6.09 -28.08
CA ALA A 91 -11.37 -6.03 -26.65
C ALA A 91 -11.97 -7.18 -25.84
N ASP A 92 -12.96 -7.87 -26.42
CA ASP A 92 -13.72 -8.89 -25.73
C ASP A 92 -13.04 -10.26 -25.85
N ILE A 93 -12.99 -10.98 -24.73
CA ILE A 93 -12.48 -12.33 -24.60
C ILE A 93 -13.54 -13.22 -23.94
N ILE A 94 -13.35 -14.54 -24.01
CA ILE A 94 -14.09 -15.45 -23.13
C ILE A 94 -13.79 -15.03 -21.69
N SER A 95 -14.85 -14.89 -20.89
CA SER A 95 -14.74 -14.47 -19.49
C SER A 95 -13.68 -15.29 -18.75
N ASP A 96 -12.73 -14.57 -18.15
CA ASP A 96 -11.56 -15.14 -17.49
C ASP A 96 -11.34 -14.45 -16.14
N ALA A 97 -10.49 -15.03 -15.30
CA ALA A 97 -10.15 -14.48 -14.00
C ALA A 97 -9.49 -13.09 -14.13
N ILE A 98 -9.75 -12.25 -13.15
CA ILE A 98 -9.13 -10.93 -13.01
C ILE A 98 -8.18 -10.97 -11.80
N PRO A 99 -6.85 -11.08 -11.99
CA PRO A 99 -5.91 -10.98 -10.88
C PRO A 99 -5.88 -9.56 -10.31
N LEU A 100 -5.44 -9.42 -9.06
CA LEU A 100 -5.30 -8.11 -8.42
C LEU A 100 -4.22 -7.32 -9.16
N GLY A 101 -4.51 -6.08 -9.52
CA GLY A 101 -3.61 -5.24 -10.30
C GLY A 101 -3.66 -5.53 -11.81
N ALA A 102 -4.57 -6.38 -12.28
CA ALA A 102 -4.80 -6.54 -13.72
C ALA A 102 -5.20 -5.22 -14.38
N ILE A 103 -4.71 -4.97 -15.59
CA ILE A 103 -5.04 -3.79 -16.36
C ILE A 103 -5.91 -4.23 -17.54
N GLN A 104 -7.22 -4.00 -17.42
CA GLN A 104 -8.17 -4.27 -18.48
C GLN A 104 -8.22 -3.12 -19.48
N VAL A 105 -8.36 -3.43 -20.76
CA VAL A 105 -8.56 -2.42 -21.80
C VAL A 105 -9.83 -2.76 -22.57
N PRO A 106 -10.98 -2.13 -22.23
CA PRO A 106 -12.24 -2.32 -22.95
C PRO A 106 -12.20 -1.73 -24.37
N GLY A 107 -13.28 -1.89 -25.15
CA GLY A 107 -13.34 -1.47 -26.56
C GLY A 107 -13.11 0.02 -26.86
N HIS A 108 -13.22 0.89 -25.86
CA HIS A 108 -12.87 2.31 -25.97
C HIS A 108 -11.35 2.57 -25.83
N GLY A 109 -10.54 1.52 -25.58
CA GLY A 109 -9.08 1.57 -25.56
C GLY A 109 -8.46 2.31 -24.37
N LYS A 110 -9.24 2.57 -23.30
CA LYS A 110 -8.75 3.25 -22.09
C LYS A 110 -8.49 2.23 -20.97
N PRO A 111 -7.32 2.23 -20.33
CA PRO A 111 -6.98 1.21 -19.36
C PRO A 111 -7.73 1.38 -18.02
N ILE A 112 -8.06 0.26 -17.38
CA ILE A 112 -8.67 0.18 -16.05
C ILE A 112 -7.80 -0.73 -15.18
N CYS A 113 -7.19 -0.18 -14.13
CA CYS A 113 -6.40 -0.95 -13.16
C CYS A 113 -7.31 -1.53 -12.08
N MET A 114 -7.41 -2.86 -12.00
CA MET A 114 -8.37 -3.53 -11.13
C MET A 114 -7.82 -3.72 -9.70
N LEU A 115 -8.59 -3.32 -8.69
CA LEU A 115 -8.15 -3.22 -7.29
C LEU A 115 -8.82 -4.24 -6.35
N ALA A 116 -8.86 -3.95 -5.06
CA ALA A 116 -9.19 -4.90 -4.00
C ALA A 116 -10.63 -5.44 -4.09
N ASP A 117 -11.57 -4.61 -4.54
CA ASP A 117 -13.00 -4.94 -4.60
C ASP A 117 -13.47 -5.26 -6.03
N ARG A 118 -12.53 -5.49 -6.97
CA ARG A 118 -12.81 -5.84 -8.36
C ARG A 118 -13.66 -7.11 -8.50
N GLN A 119 -14.33 -7.27 -9.65
CA GLN A 119 -14.99 -8.53 -10.02
C GLN A 119 -13.99 -9.69 -10.10
N THR A 120 -14.44 -10.90 -9.80
CA THR A 120 -13.61 -12.12 -9.88
C THR A 120 -13.31 -12.53 -11.33
N THR A 121 -14.27 -12.30 -12.23
CA THR A 121 -14.17 -12.60 -13.66
C THR A 121 -14.63 -11.42 -14.51
N GLY A 122 -14.18 -11.36 -15.75
CA GLY A 122 -14.66 -10.39 -16.72
C GLY A 122 -14.25 -10.73 -18.14
N GLY A 123 -14.91 -10.07 -19.10
CA GLY A 123 -14.79 -10.36 -20.52
C GLY A 123 -13.84 -9.44 -21.29
N TYR A 124 -13.06 -8.58 -20.61
CA TYR A 124 -12.12 -7.68 -21.30
C TYR A 124 -10.68 -8.19 -21.23
N ALA A 125 -9.97 -8.06 -22.35
CA ALA A 125 -8.55 -8.39 -22.46
C ALA A 125 -7.72 -7.60 -21.46
N LYS A 126 -6.74 -8.29 -20.86
CA LYS A 126 -5.81 -7.72 -19.87
C LYS A 126 -4.44 -7.56 -20.52
N ILE A 127 -4.02 -6.31 -20.69
CA ILE A 127 -2.75 -5.98 -21.36
C ILE A 127 -1.54 -6.29 -20.46
N ALA A 128 -1.70 -6.12 -19.15
CA ALA A 128 -0.65 -6.32 -18.17
C ALA A 128 -1.20 -6.51 -16.75
N VAL A 129 -0.34 -6.89 -15.81
CA VAL A 129 -0.62 -6.95 -14.37
C VAL A 129 0.43 -6.13 -13.61
N LEU A 130 -0.01 -5.25 -12.71
CA LEU A 130 0.85 -4.48 -11.82
C LEU A 130 1.70 -5.37 -10.92
N CYS A 131 2.96 -4.99 -10.72
CA CYS A 131 3.80 -5.54 -9.66
C CYS A 131 3.16 -5.25 -8.30
N THR A 132 3.19 -6.21 -7.36
CA THR A 132 2.42 -6.14 -6.11
C THR A 132 2.63 -4.86 -5.30
N PRO A 133 3.86 -4.35 -5.10
CA PRO A 133 4.07 -3.09 -4.37
C PRO A 133 3.49 -1.87 -5.10
N ASP A 134 3.45 -1.90 -6.43
CA ASP A 134 2.95 -0.79 -7.24
C ASP A 134 1.42 -0.67 -7.21
N ILE A 135 0.71 -1.72 -6.79
CA ILE A 135 -0.74 -1.66 -6.50
C ILE A 135 -1.00 -0.72 -5.32
N ALA A 136 -0.17 -0.83 -4.26
CA ALA A 136 -0.25 0.08 -3.13
C ALA A 136 0.17 1.50 -3.51
N ASN A 137 1.18 1.66 -4.39
CA ASN A 137 1.58 2.97 -4.90
C ASN A 137 0.47 3.63 -5.72
N LEU A 138 -0.20 2.89 -6.61
CA LEU A 138 -1.34 3.39 -7.36
C LEU A 138 -2.49 3.79 -6.44
N ALA A 139 -2.81 2.97 -5.43
CA ALA A 139 -3.92 3.21 -4.50
C ALA A 139 -3.70 4.41 -3.56
N GLN A 140 -2.54 5.06 -3.59
CA GLN A 140 -2.26 6.32 -2.91
C GLN A 140 -2.36 7.53 -3.83
N ARG A 141 -2.51 7.32 -5.15
CA ARG A 141 -2.69 8.39 -6.11
C ARG A 141 -4.14 8.87 -6.16
N MET A 142 -4.34 10.14 -6.46
CA MET A 142 -5.63 10.83 -6.48
C MET A 142 -6.13 11.06 -7.90
N PRO A 143 -7.45 11.21 -8.12
CA PRO A 143 -7.99 11.71 -9.39
C PRO A 143 -7.27 12.99 -9.85
N GLY A 144 -6.98 13.07 -11.14
CA GLY A 144 -6.20 14.14 -11.77
C GLY A 144 -4.69 13.91 -11.76
N GLN A 145 -4.16 13.00 -10.95
CA GLN A 145 -2.74 12.64 -11.00
C GLN A 145 -2.45 11.75 -12.20
N LYS A 146 -1.18 11.78 -12.61
CA LYS A 146 -0.66 11.08 -13.78
C LYS A 146 0.00 9.76 -13.40
N VAL A 147 -0.08 8.78 -14.28
CA VAL A 147 0.56 7.47 -14.17
C VAL A 147 1.23 7.11 -15.49
N ARG A 148 2.35 6.40 -15.38
CA ARG A 148 3.07 5.79 -16.50
C ARG A 148 3.35 4.34 -16.15
N PHE A 149 3.49 3.49 -17.15
CA PHE A 149 3.78 2.08 -16.96
C PHE A 149 5.18 1.74 -17.45
N LYS A 150 5.84 0.81 -16.76
CA LYS A 150 7.11 0.25 -17.20
C LYS A 150 7.02 -1.26 -17.19
N SER A 151 7.23 -1.90 -18.34
CA SER A 151 7.31 -3.35 -18.39
C SER A 151 8.55 -3.83 -17.65
N ILE A 152 8.37 -4.90 -16.88
CA ILE A 152 9.43 -5.67 -16.25
C ILE A 152 9.18 -7.16 -16.50
N THR A 153 10.22 -7.95 -16.37
CA THR A 153 10.13 -9.41 -16.39
C THR A 153 9.46 -9.95 -15.13
N LEU A 154 8.99 -11.21 -15.20
CA LEU A 154 8.44 -11.89 -14.03
C LEU A 154 9.51 -12.03 -12.93
N GLU A 155 10.75 -12.33 -13.32
CA GLU A 155 11.90 -12.48 -12.44
C GLU A 155 12.21 -11.18 -11.69
N GLU A 156 12.21 -10.03 -12.39
CA GLU A 156 12.36 -8.71 -11.77
C GLU A 156 11.21 -8.41 -10.81
N SER A 157 9.98 -8.76 -11.17
CA SER A 157 8.79 -8.58 -10.32
C SER A 157 8.92 -9.37 -9.01
N ILE A 158 9.34 -10.64 -9.10
CA ILE A 158 9.62 -11.49 -7.94
C ILE A 158 10.72 -10.89 -7.06
N ALA A 159 11.81 -10.40 -7.67
CA ALA A 159 12.91 -9.77 -6.93
C ALA A 159 12.44 -8.53 -6.15
N VAL A 160 11.63 -7.67 -6.77
CA VAL A 160 11.03 -6.49 -6.14
C VAL A 160 10.17 -6.87 -4.93
N VAL A 161 9.30 -7.88 -5.08
CA VAL A 161 8.46 -8.38 -3.98
C VAL A 161 9.29 -8.94 -2.84
N LYS A 162 10.38 -9.65 -3.16
CA LYS A 162 11.29 -10.22 -2.16
C LYS A 162 11.97 -9.14 -1.32
N VAL A 163 12.47 -8.08 -1.96
CA VAL A 163 13.08 -6.93 -1.26
C VAL A 163 12.07 -6.28 -0.32
N GLY A 164 10.84 -6.03 -0.77
CA GLY A 164 9.79 -5.46 0.08
C GLY A 164 9.44 -6.35 1.28
N ARG A 165 9.46 -7.67 1.10
CA ARG A 165 9.26 -8.61 2.20
C ARG A 165 10.40 -8.58 3.22
N GLU A 166 11.65 -8.50 2.75
CA GLU A 166 12.82 -8.37 3.62
C GLU A 166 12.78 -7.08 4.46
N GLN A 167 12.35 -5.96 3.87
CA GLN A 167 12.14 -4.69 4.58
C GLN A 167 11.07 -4.80 5.67
N ILE A 168 9.95 -5.50 5.40
CA ILE A 168 8.91 -5.76 6.40
C ILE A 168 9.44 -6.64 7.53
N ASP A 169 10.19 -7.69 7.20
CA ASP A 169 10.79 -8.59 8.20
C ASP A 169 11.79 -7.84 9.09
N GLU A 170 12.59 -6.95 8.52
CA GLU A 170 13.48 -6.06 9.27
C GLU A 170 12.69 -5.12 10.19
N LEU A 171 11.64 -4.46 9.69
CA LEU A 171 10.78 -3.58 10.49
C LEU A 171 10.17 -4.32 11.68
N LEU A 172 9.71 -5.55 11.47
CA LEU A 172 9.15 -6.39 12.52
C LEU A 172 10.20 -6.79 13.57
N ARG A 173 11.44 -7.08 13.15
CA ARG A 173 12.58 -7.33 14.07
C ARG A 173 12.93 -6.08 14.88
N LEU A 174 12.99 -4.90 14.26
CA LEU A 174 13.25 -3.64 14.93
C LEU A 174 12.13 -3.29 15.94
N ARG A 175 10.86 -3.54 15.58
CA ARG A 175 9.72 -3.38 16.49
C ARG A 175 9.82 -4.35 17.67
N ALA A 176 10.21 -5.60 17.44
CA ALA A 176 10.37 -6.60 18.49
C ALA A 176 11.54 -6.26 19.44
N SER A 177 12.65 -5.73 18.91
CA SER A 177 13.75 -5.24 19.75
C SER A 177 13.35 -4.03 20.58
N TYR A 178 12.47 -3.16 20.06
CA TYR A 178 11.86 -2.06 20.83
C TYR A 178 11.06 -2.55 22.05
N ARG A 179 10.30 -3.65 21.90
CA ARG A 179 9.52 -4.27 22.99
C ARG A 179 10.35 -4.88 24.10
N THR A 180 11.63 -5.16 23.85
CA THR A 180 12.50 -5.89 24.78
C THR A 180 13.56 -4.98 25.41
N ARG A 181 13.50 -3.67 25.13
CA ARG A 181 14.41 -2.69 25.74
C ARG A 181 14.13 -2.56 27.22
N LYS A 182 15.20 -2.51 28.02
CA LYS A 182 15.11 -2.10 29.44
C LYS A 182 14.95 -0.58 29.61
N VAL A 183 15.19 0.20 28.54
CA VAL A 183 15.26 1.67 28.57
C VAL A 183 14.37 2.23 27.46
N PHE A 184 13.37 3.04 27.84
CA PHE A 184 12.50 3.77 26.93
C PHE A 184 13.26 4.92 26.27
N PRO A 185 13.12 5.16 24.95
CA PRO A 185 13.63 6.36 24.31
C PRO A 185 12.66 7.52 24.59
N GLY A 186 12.73 8.03 25.80
CA GLY A 186 12.23 9.33 26.22
C GLY A 186 13.22 9.83 27.26
N GLU A 187 14.16 10.67 26.81
CA GLU A 187 15.16 11.40 27.60
C GLU A 187 15.83 10.66 28.77
N GLY A 188 17.06 10.20 28.50
CA GLY A 188 18.07 10.04 29.55
C GLY A 188 18.22 8.63 30.08
N THR A 189 19.46 8.15 30.01
CA THR A 189 20.07 7.08 30.79
C THR A 189 19.24 6.66 32.01
N VAL A 190 18.57 5.50 31.95
CA VAL A 190 18.09 4.82 33.16
C VAL A 190 19.31 4.37 33.93
N ARG A 191 19.84 5.27 34.76
CA ARG A 191 20.52 4.87 35.98
C ARG A 191 19.46 4.24 36.86
N LYS A 192 19.74 3.06 37.37
CA LYS A 192 19.06 2.57 38.57
C LYS A 192 19.20 3.68 39.62
N GLU A 193 18.10 4.06 40.26
CA GLU A 193 17.94 5.05 41.35
C GLU A 193 17.00 6.20 40.94
N ALA A 194 15.80 6.18 41.53
CA ALA A 194 14.73 7.17 41.49
C ALA A 194 14.13 7.50 40.11
N TYR A 195 12.80 7.36 39.98
CA TYR A 195 12.07 7.97 38.86
C TYR A 195 11.05 9.01 39.33
N ARG A 196 10.90 10.06 38.52
CA ARG A 196 9.96 11.15 38.75
C ARG A 196 8.76 11.01 37.83
N MET A 197 7.57 11.22 38.37
CA MET A 197 6.35 11.34 37.57
C MET A 197 5.48 12.49 38.05
N ARG A 198 4.70 13.06 37.13
CA ARG A 198 3.64 14.03 37.48
C ARG A 198 2.33 13.31 37.66
N LEU A 199 1.79 13.39 38.88
CA LEU A 199 0.50 12.84 39.27
C LEU A 199 -0.49 13.98 39.44
N LYS A 200 -1.64 13.91 38.76
CA LYS A 200 -2.72 14.88 38.91
C LYS A 200 -3.83 14.25 39.73
N ILE A 201 -4.06 14.78 40.94
CA ILE A 201 -5.12 14.32 41.85
C ILE A 201 -5.99 15.52 42.19
N GLN A 202 -7.30 15.41 41.90
CA GLN A 202 -8.30 16.44 42.17
C GLN A 202 -7.85 17.84 41.71
N GLU A 203 -7.49 17.94 40.42
CA GLU A 203 -7.02 19.14 39.71
C GLU A 203 -5.65 19.72 40.12
N VAL A 204 -5.06 19.29 41.23
CA VAL A 204 -3.71 19.70 41.65
C VAL A 204 -2.67 18.74 41.07
N THR A 205 -1.60 19.29 40.52
CA THR A 205 -0.49 18.52 39.93
C THR A 205 0.67 18.43 40.92
N TYR A 206 1.13 17.22 41.18
CA TYR A 206 2.22 16.93 42.10
C TYR A 206 3.41 16.34 41.35
N ASP A 207 4.60 16.85 41.64
CA ASP A 207 5.86 16.22 41.24
C ASP A 207 6.24 15.16 42.27
N VAL A 208 6.12 13.89 41.88
CA VAL A 208 6.37 12.75 42.76
C VAL A 208 7.70 12.10 42.39
N THR A 209 8.56 11.90 43.39
CA THR A 209 9.80 11.13 43.26
C THR A 209 9.61 9.80 43.99
N VAL A 210 9.84 8.68 43.30
CA VAL A 210 9.71 7.33 43.85
C VAL A 210 11.10 6.72 44.00
N GLU A 211 11.44 6.33 45.22
CA GLU A 211 12.67 5.62 45.59
C GLU A 211 12.32 4.26 46.19
N GLU A 212 13.04 3.21 45.81
CA GLU A 212 12.89 1.86 46.36
C GLU A 212 13.88 1.73 47.53
N VAL A 213 13.37 1.44 48.72
CA VAL A 213 14.19 1.27 49.94
C VAL A 213 14.36 -0.23 50.17
N ASP A 214 15.60 -0.71 50.28
CA ASP A 214 15.96 -2.13 50.54
C ASP A 214 15.40 -2.66 51.87
#